data_AF-A4WKT3-F1
#
_entry.id   AF-A4WKT3-F1
#
_cell.length_a   1.000
_cell.length_b   1.000
_cell.length_c   1.000
_cell.angle_alpha   90.00
_cell.angle_beta   90.00
_cell.angle_gamma   90.00
#
_symmetry.space_group_name_H-M   'P 1'
#
loop_
_entity.id
_entity.type
_entity.pdbx_description
1 polymer ?
#
loop_
_entity_poly.entity_id
_entity_poly.type
_entity_poly.pdbx_seq_one_letter_code
_entity_poly.pdbx_strand_id
1 'polypeptide(L)'
;MSVVDDLVVAYIRRLEELGLSQLADNIFPTAYVFREIEAMSGVPAEVVVERLADAVRDKIRPDVAEEVVGAPAGVAVWLLARRIAMWYLQLAVELGVVRER
;
A
#
# COMPACT_ATOMS: atom_id res chain seq x y z
N MET A 1 1.66 11.54 13.62
CA MET A 1 0.32 11.79 13.01
C MET A 1 0.15 10.73 11.94
N SER A 2 -0.64 9.69 12.21
CA SER A 2 -0.93 8.67 11.23
C SER A 2 -2.04 9.19 10.31
N VAL A 3 -1.65 9.81 9.21
CA VAL A 3 -2.59 10.16 8.14
C VAL A 3 -2.38 9.09 7.08
N VAL A 4 -3.31 8.14 6.98
CA VAL A 4 -3.38 7.27 5.82
C VAL A 4 -3.37 8.17 4.59
N ASP A 5 -2.46 7.91 3.66
CA ASP A 5 -2.29 8.72 2.46
C ASP A 5 -3.63 8.95 1.75
N ASP A 6 -3.97 10.21 1.47
CA ASP A 6 -5.28 10.60 0.93
C ASP A 6 -5.62 9.87 -0.38
N LEU A 7 -4.64 9.51 -1.21
CA LEU A 7 -4.88 8.72 -2.42
C LEU A 7 -5.21 7.27 -2.12
N VAL A 8 -4.61 6.69 -1.07
CA VAL A 8 -4.96 5.33 -0.62
C VAL A 8 -6.40 5.31 -0.11
N VAL A 9 -6.81 6.33 0.66
CA VAL A 9 -8.19 6.48 1.12
C VAL A 9 -9.15 6.69 -0.06
N ALA A 10 -8.80 7.57 -1.00
CA ALA A 10 -9.62 7.82 -2.19
C ALA A 10 -9.81 6.56 -3.03
N TYR A 11 -8.75 5.75 -3.21
CA TYR A 11 -8.81 4.49 -3.93
C TYR A 11 -9.71 3.46 -3.23
N ILE A 12 -9.56 3.28 -1.92
CA ILE A 12 -10.40 2.36 -1.13
C ILE A 12 -11.87 2.76 -1.24
N ARG A 13 -12.19 4.05 -1.02
CA ARG A 13 -13.56 4.57 -1.17
C ARG A 13 -14.11 4.34 -2.56
N ARG A 14 -13.29 4.56 -3.60
CA ARG A 14 -13.73 4.34 -4.98
C ARG A 14 -14.05 2.88 -5.26
N LEU A 15 -13.26 1.95 -4.73
CA LEU A 15 -13.60 0.52 -4.81
C LEU A 15 -14.92 0.20 -4.11
N GLU A 16 -15.16 0.76 -2.92
CA GLU A 16 -16.42 0.57 -2.18
C GLU A 16 -17.63 1.10 -2.95
N GLU A 17 -17.54 2.32 -3.52
CA GLU A 17 -18.59 2.92 -4.36
C GLU A 17 -18.95 2.06 -5.58
N LEU A 18 -17.97 1.33 -6.13
CA LEU A 18 -18.13 0.42 -7.26
C LEU A 18 -18.61 -0.99 -6.84
N GLY A 19 -18.86 -1.24 -5.55
CA GLY A 19 -19.24 -2.55 -5.03
C GLY A 19 -18.10 -3.57 -5.01
N LEU A 20 -16.85 -3.10 -5.05
CA LEU A 20 -15.62 -3.90 -5.08
C LEU A 20 -14.98 -4.03 -3.70
N SER A 21 -15.77 -4.08 -2.62
CA SER A 21 -15.29 -4.10 -1.23
C SER A 21 -14.28 -5.22 -0.95
N GLN A 22 -14.42 -6.38 -1.59
CA GLN A 22 -13.44 -7.48 -1.46
C GLN A 22 -12.03 -7.09 -1.95
N LEU A 23 -11.94 -6.24 -2.98
CA LEU A 23 -10.66 -5.70 -3.43
C LEU A 23 -10.13 -4.67 -2.44
N ALA A 24 -11.00 -3.85 -1.84
CA ALA A 24 -10.61 -2.90 -0.81
C ALA A 24 -10.03 -3.62 0.42
N ASP A 25 -10.66 -4.70 0.87
CA ASP A 25 -10.18 -5.53 1.99
C ASP A 25 -8.79 -6.12 1.71
N ASN A 26 -8.51 -6.51 0.46
CA ASN A 26 -7.22 -7.09 0.07
C ASN A 26 -6.04 -6.08 0.15
N ILE A 27 -6.32 -4.78 0.18
CA ILE A 27 -5.34 -3.70 0.34
C ILE A 27 -4.91 -3.54 1.80
N PHE A 28 -5.63 -4.07 2.77
CA PHE A 28 -5.18 -3.98 4.16
C PHE A 28 -4.01 -4.96 4.41
N PRO A 29 -2.99 -4.55 5.17
CA PRO A 29 -1.86 -5.43 5.47
C PRO A 29 -2.32 -6.58 6.36
N THR A 30 -1.84 -7.78 6.07
CA THR A 30 -2.07 -8.96 6.90
C THR A 30 -0.90 -9.17 7.86
N ALA A 31 -1.06 -10.07 8.84
CA ALA A 31 0.05 -10.48 9.71
C ALA A 31 1.26 -11.03 8.92
N TYR A 32 1.04 -11.58 7.71
CA TYR A 32 2.12 -12.02 6.82
C TYR A 32 2.95 -10.82 6.33
N VAL A 33 2.31 -9.74 5.90
CA VAL A 33 3.00 -8.51 5.47
C VAL A 33 3.90 -7.97 6.58
N PHE A 34 3.42 -7.94 7.82
CA PHE A 34 4.23 -7.45 8.95
C PHE A 34 5.42 -8.36 9.26
N ARG A 35 5.29 -9.68 9.13
CA ARG A 35 6.43 -10.60 9.25
C ARG A 35 7.47 -10.41 8.16
N GLU A 36 7.05 -10.14 6.92
CA GLU A 36 7.97 -9.82 5.82
C GLU A 36 8.72 -8.51 6.08
N ILE A 37 8.04 -7.48 6.61
CA ILE A 37 8.67 -6.23 7.02
C ILE A 37 9.69 -6.46 8.15
N GLU A 38 9.33 -7.23 9.17
CA GLU A 38 10.23 -7.60 10.27
C GLU A 38 11.47 -8.36 9.76
N ALA A 39 11.27 -9.31 8.84
CA ALA A 39 12.37 -10.07 8.23
C ALA A 39 13.33 -9.20 7.41
N MET A 40 12.87 -8.03 6.94
CA MET A 40 13.70 -7.03 6.26
C MET A 40 14.30 -5.98 7.21
N SER A 41 14.27 -6.22 8.53
CA SER A 41 14.89 -5.32 9.50
C SER A 41 16.38 -5.09 9.20
N GLY A 42 16.78 -3.82 9.15
CA GLY A 42 18.15 -3.39 8.77
C GLY A 42 18.36 -3.18 7.26
N VAL A 43 17.39 -3.52 6.42
CA VAL A 43 17.36 -3.12 5.01
C VAL A 43 16.93 -1.64 4.90
N PRO A 44 17.50 -0.85 3.97
CA PRO A 44 17.06 0.53 3.75
C PRO A 44 15.56 0.62 3.47
N ALA A 45 14.89 1.61 4.07
CA ALA A 45 13.44 1.79 3.95
C ALA A 45 12.95 1.86 2.50
N GLU A 46 13.71 2.53 1.62
CA GLU A 46 13.38 2.60 0.19
C GLU A 46 13.34 1.21 -0.47
N VAL A 47 14.30 0.34 -0.17
CA VAL A 47 14.33 -1.03 -0.72
C VAL A 47 13.17 -1.86 -0.18
N VAL A 48 12.79 -1.67 1.09
CA VAL A 48 11.61 -2.32 1.68
C VAL A 48 10.34 -1.86 0.97
N VAL A 49 10.18 -0.55 0.78
CA VAL A 49 9.03 0.04 0.08
C VAL A 49 8.91 -0.49 -1.35
N GLU A 50 10.01 -0.55 -2.11
CA GLU A 50 10.00 -1.05 -3.48
C GLU A 50 9.57 -2.54 -3.55
N ARG A 51 10.10 -3.38 -2.65
CA ARG A 51 9.69 -4.80 -2.55
C ARG A 51 8.23 -4.98 -2.16
N LEU A 52 7.75 -4.18 -1.21
CA LEU A 52 6.34 -4.21 -0.80
C LEU A 52 5.43 -3.69 -1.93
N ALA A 53 5.86 -2.64 -2.63
CA ALA A 53 5.11 -2.09 -3.75
C ALA A 53 4.94 -3.15 -4.83
N ASP A 54 6.00 -3.90 -5.18
CA ASP A 54 5.94 -5.04 -6.08
C ASP A 54 4.87 -6.06 -5.67
N ALA A 55 4.86 -6.47 -4.39
CA ALA A 55 3.89 -7.42 -3.87
C ALA A 55 2.44 -6.88 -3.83
N VAL A 56 2.27 -5.56 -3.82
CA VAL A 56 0.96 -4.90 -3.78
C VAL A 56 0.41 -4.64 -5.19
N ARG A 57 1.25 -4.49 -6.23
CA ARG A 57 0.80 -4.13 -7.59
C ARG A 57 -0.36 -5.01 -8.07
N ASP A 58 -0.28 -6.31 -7.87
CA ASP A 58 -1.26 -7.29 -8.34
C ASP A 58 -2.62 -7.21 -7.62
N LYS A 59 -2.67 -6.49 -6.50
CA LYS A 59 -3.91 -6.24 -5.74
C LYS A 59 -4.66 -5.01 -6.22
N ILE A 60 -4.01 -4.20 -7.07
CA ILE A 60 -4.56 -2.91 -7.52
C ILE A 60 -5.29 -3.12 -8.84
N ARG A 61 -6.52 -2.61 -8.90
CA ARG A 61 -7.35 -2.62 -10.09
C ARG A 61 -6.93 -1.45 -11.00
N PRO A 62 -6.42 -1.70 -12.23
CA PRO A 62 -5.76 -0.64 -13.01
C PRO A 62 -6.67 0.51 -13.46
N ASP A 63 -7.92 0.21 -13.82
CA ASP A 63 -8.93 1.20 -14.23
C ASP A 63 -9.29 2.17 -13.09
N VAL A 64 -9.43 1.64 -11.87
CA VAL A 64 -9.73 2.45 -10.68
C VAL A 64 -8.51 3.28 -10.25
N ALA A 65 -7.31 2.69 -10.35
CA ALA A 65 -6.08 3.44 -10.06
C ALA A 65 -5.88 4.60 -11.04
N GLU A 66 -6.12 4.38 -12.34
CA GLU A 66 -6.06 5.42 -13.36
C GLU A 66 -7.02 6.59 -13.07
N GLU A 67 -8.28 6.27 -12.71
CA GLU A 67 -9.28 7.28 -12.33
C GLU A 67 -8.84 8.11 -11.12
N VAL A 68 -8.36 7.45 -10.06
CA VAL A 68 -8.05 8.11 -8.78
C VAL A 68 -6.74 8.89 -8.84
N VAL A 69 -5.72 8.35 -9.52
CA VAL A 69 -4.39 8.97 -9.60
C VAL A 69 -4.32 10.00 -10.73
N GLY A 70 -5.15 9.89 -11.77
CA GLY A 70 -5.13 10.78 -12.93
C GLY A 70 -3.92 10.57 -13.84
N ALA A 71 -3.42 9.34 -13.92
CA ALA A 71 -2.25 8.95 -14.70
C ALA A 71 -2.52 7.64 -15.46
N PRO A 72 -1.78 7.33 -16.54
CA PRO A 72 -1.97 6.08 -17.28
C PRO A 72 -1.91 4.86 -16.36
N ALA A 73 -2.79 3.87 -16.59
CA ALA A 73 -3.01 2.74 -15.69
C ALA A 73 -1.74 2.11 -15.09
N GLY A 74 -0.73 1.79 -15.90
CA GLY A 74 0.53 1.20 -15.40
C GLY A 74 1.31 2.12 -14.44
N VAL A 75 1.31 3.43 -14.72
CA VAL A 75 1.94 4.44 -13.86
C VAL A 75 1.11 4.63 -12.58
N ALA A 76 -0.21 4.70 -12.71
CA ALA A 76 -1.12 4.85 -11.58
C ALA A 76 -1.02 3.68 -10.60
N VAL A 77 -1.02 2.44 -11.11
CA VAL A 77 -0.81 1.22 -10.30
C VAL A 77 0.49 1.30 -9.53
N TRP A 78 1.59 1.70 -10.18
CA TRP A 78 2.88 1.78 -9.52
C TRP A 78 2.94 2.85 -8.42
N LEU A 79 2.44 4.06 -8.72
CA LEU A 79 2.40 5.16 -7.75
C LEU A 79 1.56 4.80 -6.52
N LEU A 80 0.40 4.18 -6.74
CA LEU A 80 -0.48 3.76 -5.66
C LEU A 80 0.12 2.61 -4.85
N ALA A 81 0.75 1.63 -5.50
CA ALA A 81 1.45 0.54 -4.82
C ALA A 81 2.54 1.05 -3.88
N ARG A 82 3.33 2.04 -4.32
CA ARG A 82 4.36 2.67 -3.49
C ARG A 82 3.76 3.39 -2.28
N ARG A 83 2.63 4.07 -2.43
CA ARG A 83 1.90 4.72 -1.30
C ARG A 83 1.36 3.72 -0.30
N ILE A 84 0.76 2.62 -0.77
CA ILE A 84 0.30 1.53 0.09
C ILE A 84 1.48 0.87 0.83
N ALA A 85 2.60 0.64 0.15
CA ALA A 85 3.81 0.10 0.74
C ALA A 85 4.40 0.99 1.84
N MET A 86 4.44 2.31 1.61
CA MET A 86 4.84 3.28 2.64
C MET A 86 3.88 3.24 3.84
N TRP A 87 2.57 3.15 3.59
CA TRP A 87 1.57 3.02 4.65
C TRP A 87 1.76 1.73 5.46
N TYR A 88 2.06 0.59 4.83
CA TYR A 88 2.37 -0.64 5.56
C TYR A 88 3.60 -0.51 6.46
N LEU A 89 4.67 0.10 5.94
CA LEU A 89 5.89 0.31 6.71
C LEU A 89 5.64 1.25 7.89
N GLN A 90 4.85 2.30 7.69
CA GLN A 90 4.44 3.20 8.75
C GLN A 90 3.63 2.46 9.83
N LEU A 91 2.64 1.65 9.43
CA LEU A 91 1.89 0.82 10.38
C LEU A 91 2.78 -0.14 11.15
N ALA A 92 3.79 -0.73 10.49
CA ALA A 92 4.75 -1.60 11.16
C ALA A 92 5.56 -0.85 12.23
N VAL A 93 5.92 0.42 12.00
CA VAL A 93 6.56 1.28 13.01
C VAL A 93 5.59 1.60 14.15
N GLU A 94 4.37 2.01 13.83
CA GLU A 94 3.33 2.39 14.80
C GLU A 94 2.94 1.22 15.71
N LEU A 95 2.92 0.00 15.18
CA LEU A 95 2.63 -1.23 15.92
C LEU A 95 3.86 -1.83 16.63
N GLY A 96 5.04 -1.21 16.49
CA GLY A 96 6.28 -1.67 17.13
C GLY A 96 6.88 -2.94 16.52
N VAL A 97 6.46 -3.33 15.31
CA VAL A 97 7.02 -4.45 14.54
C VAL A 97 8.46 -4.15 14.13
N VAL A 98 8.74 -2.91 13.73
CA VAL A 98 10.09 -2.40 13.46
C VAL A 98 10.28 -1.04 14.13
N ARG A 99 11.54 -0.65 14.36
CA ARG A 99 11.88 0.66 14.96
C ARG A 99 12.16 1.69 13.88
N GLU A 100 11.70 2.92 14.10
CA GLU A 100 12.15 4.10 13.34
C GLU A 100 13.67 4.24 13.56
N ARG A 101 14.45 4.30 12.48
CA ARG A 101 15.90 4.49 12.51
C ARG A 101 16.28 5.74 11.73
#